data_AF-A0A4U1INT5-F1
#
_entry.id   AF-A0A4U1INT5-F1
#
_cell.length_a   1.000
_cell.length_b   1.000
_cell.length_c   1.000
_cell.angle_alpha   90.00
_cell.angle_beta   90.00
_cell.angle_gamma   90.00
#
_symmetry.space_group_name_H-M   'P 1'
#
loop_
_entity.id
_entity.type
_entity.pdbx_description
1 polymer ?
#
loop_
_entity_poly.entity_id
_entity_poly.type
_entity_poly.pdbx_seq_one_letter_code
_entity_poly.pdbx_strand_id
1 'polypeptide(L)'
;MELKIALVAGAVGAVAGCAGSSSSHPTDTVAEPEPAAGNAALMSLDENMARLRALAVFDVGHVNFEMPGHSGHCYSVCKHRQIAALRVDKLADVAESAAKTPAPDACDEATIEKNLAALNALGILEVRGLIKDEPKNSTNCYGHPCPDDAQASKALTCERAGKLASIVNAAKDL
;
A
#
# COMPACT_ATOMS: atom_id res chain seq x y z
N MET A 1 -6.48 34.99 -16.91
CA MET A 1 -5.14 35.48 -16.57
C MET A 1 -4.17 34.32 -16.68
N GLU A 2 -3.31 34.45 -17.68
CA GLU A 2 -2.01 33.80 -17.95
C GLU A 2 -1.78 32.33 -17.56
N LEU A 3 -1.76 31.50 -18.61
CA LEU A 3 -1.23 30.14 -18.67
C LEU A 3 0.29 30.21 -18.93
N LYS A 4 1.13 29.66 -18.05
CA LYS A 4 2.58 29.54 -18.26
C LYS A 4 2.96 28.08 -18.56
N ILE A 5 3.21 27.79 -19.83
CA ILE A 5 3.80 26.54 -20.32
C ILE A 5 5.33 26.70 -20.29
N ALA A 6 6.03 25.85 -19.56
CA ALA A 6 7.49 25.76 -19.60
C ALA A 6 7.91 24.53 -20.40
N LEU A 7 8.57 24.78 -21.52
CA LEU A 7 9.13 23.80 -22.45
C LEU A 7 10.61 23.62 -22.10
N VAL A 8 11.06 22.40 -21.79
CA VAL A 8 12.49 22.09 -21.62
C VAL A 8 12.91 21.14 -22.73
N ALA A 9 13.81 21.65 -23.58
CA ALA A 9 14.47 20.94 -24.66
C ALA A 9 15.90 20.60 -24.24
N GLY A 10 16.35 19.39 -24.56
CA GLY A 10 17.75 18.96 -24.46
C GLY A 10 17.84 17.43 -24.41
N ALA A 11 18.73 16.72 -25.08
CA ALA A 11 19.74 17.06 -26.06
C ALA A 11 19.98 15.80 -26.91
N VAL A 12 20.31 15.97 -28.19
CA VAL A 12 20.68 14.90 -29.12
C VAL A 12 22.14 14.51 -28.86
N GLY A 13 22.40 13.24 -28.54
CA GLY A 13 23.74 12.66 -28.52
C GLY A 13 23.80 11.44 -29.44
N ALA A 14 24.51 11.57 -30.55
CA ALA A 14 24.84 10.48 -31.45
C ALA A 14 26.26 9.97 -31.13
N VAL A 15 26.44 8.67 -30.96
CA VAL A 15 27.74 7.99 -31.11
C VAL A 15 27.56 6.65 -31.80
N ALA A 16 28.53 6.36 -32.66
CA ALA A 16 28.53 5.32 -33.66
C ALA A 16 28.96 3.94 -33.13
N GLY A 17 28.41 2.89 -33.76
CA GLY A 17 29.16 1.75 -34.28
C GLY A 17 29.59 0.63 -33.32
N CYS A 18 28.94 -0.53 -33.46
CA CYS A 18 29.65 -1.81 -33.60
C CYS A 18 28.77 -2.78 -34.42
N ALA A 19 29.23 -3.10 -35.62
CA ALA A 19 28.73 -4.23 -36.40
C ALA A 19 29.37 -5.51 -35.85
N GLY A 20 28.53 -6.50 -35.56
CA GLY A 20 28.94 -7.84 -35.15
C GLY A 20 27.75 -8.78 -35.24
N SER A 21 27.57 -9.41 -36.39
CA SER A 21 26.62 -10.51 -36.57
C SER A 21 27.10 -11.72 -35.76
N SER A 22 26.28 -12.17 -34.82
CA SER A 22 26.25 -13.57 -34.37
C SER A 22 24.87 -13.84 -33.81
N SER A 23 24.17 -14.76 -34.47
CA SER A 23 22.86 -15.25 -34.10
C SER A 23 22.91 -15.86 -32.70
N SER A 24 22.25 -15.22 -31.74
CA SER A 24 21.99 -15.77 -30.41
C SER A 24 20.61 -15.29 -30.02
N HIS A 25 19.67 -16.23 -29.88
CA HIS A 25 18.36 -15.92 -29.34
C HIS A 25 18.52 -15.23 -27.98
N PRO A 26 17.91 -14.06 -27.74
CA PRO A 26 17.80 -13.55 -26.40
C PRO A 26 16.78 -14.44 -25.67
N THR A 27 17.28 -15.48 -25.01
CA THR A 27 16.65 -15.90 -23.77
C THR A 27 16.80 -14.74 -22.81
N ASP A 28 15.78 -13.88 -22.79
CA ASP A 28 15.46 -12.93 -21.73
C ASP A 28 15.40 -13.73 -20.42
N THR A 29 16.58 -13.97 -19.86
CA THR A 29 16.74 -14.64 -18.59
C THR A 29 16.54 -13.53 -17.58
N VAL A 30 15.27 -13.17 -17.38
CA VAL A 30 14.85 -12.42 -16.20
C VAL A 30 15.47 -13.15 -15.03
N ALA A 31 16.45 -12.54 -14.37
CA ALA A 31 17.17 -13.14 -13.26
C ALA A 31 16.13 -13.71 -12.30
N GLU A 32 16.05 -15.04 -12.28
CA GLU A 32 15.13 -15.74 -11.41
C GLU A 32 15.61 -15.41 -9.99
N PRO A 33 14.74 -14.83 -9.13
CA PRO A 33 15.15 -14.46 -7.78
C PRO A 33 15.72 -15.71 -7.10
N GLU A 34 16.94 -15.61 -6.57
CA GLU A 34 17.59 -16.74 -5.90
C GLU A 34 16.64 -17.34 -4.84
N PRO A 35 16.55 -18.68 -4.73
CA PRO A 35 15.61 -19.35 -3.84
C PRO A 35 15.79 -18.99 -2.35
N ALA A 36 16.98 -18.49 -1.97
CA ALA A 36 17.25 -17.97 -0.62
C ALA A 36 16.47 -16.68 -0.30
N ALA A 37 16.32 -15.77 -1.28
CA ALA A 37 15.55 -14.53 -1.10
C ALA A 37 14.05 -14.80 -0.95
N GLY A 38 13.56 -15.85 -1.63
CA GLY A 38 12.16 -16.24 -1.59
C GLY A 38 11.67 -16.72 -0.23
N ASN A 39 12.49 -17.47 0.51
CA ASN A 39 12.13 -17.91 1.87
C ASN A 39 12.21 -16.78 2.89
N ALA A 40 13.17 -15.86 2.73
CA ALA A 40 13.26 -14.67 3.58
C ALA A 40 12.03 -13.76 3.44
N ALA A 41 11.56 -13.53 2.20
CA ALA A 41 10.35 -12.73 1.94
C ALA A 41 9.09 -13.33 2.58
N LEU A 42 8.98 -14.67 2.62
CA LEU A 42 7.86 -15.33 3.30
C LEU A 42 7.93 -15.19 4.82
N MET A 43 9.14 -15.21 5.40
CA MET A 43 9.34 -14.99 6.84
C MET A 43 9.03 -13.54 7.24
N SER A 44 9.30 -12.56 6.37
CA SER A 44 8.98 -11.15 6.65
C SER A 44 7.52 -10.79 6.40
N LEU A 45 6.73 -11.66 5.74
CA LEU A 45 5.33 -11.34 5.44
C LEU A 45 4.51 -11.11 6.71
N ASP A 46 4.64 -11.97 7.72
CA ASP A 46 3.90 -11.82 8.98
C ASP A 46 4.35 -10.56 9.75
N GLU A 47 5.64 -10.24 9.71
CA GLU A 47 6.20 -9.01 10.29
C GLU A 47 5.64 -7.76 9.59
N ASN A 48 5.61 -7.76 8.26
CA ASN A 48 5.06 -6.64 7.48
C ASN A 48 3.55 -6.48 7.69
N MET A 49 2.81 -7.57 7.83
CA MET A 49 1.39 -7.52 8.22
C MET A 49 1.21 -6.98 9.64
N ALA A 50 2.10 -7.34 10.57
CA ALA A 50 2.10 -6.78 11.93
C ALA A 50 2.42 -5.28 11.93
N ARG A 51 3.38 -4.83 11.12
CA ARG A 51 3.72 -3.41 10.92
C ARG A 51 2.52 -2.61 10.39
N LEU A 52 1.84 -3.11 9.35
CA LEU A 52 0.64 -2.49 8.80
C LEU A 52 -0.49 -2.39 9.84
N ARG A 53 -0.71 -3.45 10.65
CA ARG A 53 -1.69 -3.43 11.74
C ARG A 53 -1.30 -2.45 12.85
N ALA A 54 -0.01 -2.32 13.16
CA ALA A 54 0.50 -1.42 14.18
C ALA A 54 0.27 0.06 13.85
N LEU A 55 0.06 0.41 12.58
CA LEU A 55 -0.35 1.77 12.18
C LEU A 55 -1.73 2.15 12.76
N ALA A 56 -2.58 1.16 13.06
CA ALA A 56 -3.93 1.37 13.61
C ALA A 56 -4.79 2.36 12.81
N VAL A 57 -4.62 2.37 11.47
CA VAL A 57 -5.37 3.24 10.56
C VAL A 57 -6.57 2.52 9.97
N PHE A 58 -6.36 1.34 9.41
CA PHE A 58 -7.39 0.51 8.78
C PHE A 58 -7.25 -0.95 9.25
N ASP A 59 -8.35 -1.68 9.23
CA ASP A 59 -8.36 -3.10 9.57
C ASP A 59 -7.80 -3.92 8.40
N VAL A 60 -6.71 -4.63 8.68
CA VAL A 60 -5.94 -5.41 7.72
C VAL A 60 -6.43 -6.87 7.76
N GLY A 61 -7.08 -7.28 6.67
CA GLY A 61 -7.52 -8.66 6.46
C GLY A 61 -6.40 -9.58 6.01
N HIS A 62 -6.68 -10.39 4.99
CA HIS A 62 -5.73 -11.33 4.41
C HIS A 62 -4.96 -10.75 3.22
N VAL A 63 -3.80 -11.34 2.91
CA VAL A 63 -3.04 -11.01 1.70
C VAL A 63 -3.74 -11.61 0.49
N ASN A 64 -3.91 -10.81 -0.56
CA ASN A 64 -4.50 -11.25 -1.80
C ASN A 64 -3.41 -11.94 -2.64
N PHE A 65 -3.50 -13.26 -2.73
CA PHE A 65 -2.67 -14.04 -3.64
C PHE A 65 -3.43 -14.18 -4.96
N GLU A 66 -3.10 -13.37 -5.96
CA GLU A 66 -3.53 -13.62 -7.33
C GLU A 66 -2.92 -14.94 -7.79
N MET A 67 -3.70 -16.02 -7.69
CA MET A 67 -3.36 -17.31 -8.26
C MET A 67 -3.92 -17.39 -9.68
N PRO A 68 -3.09 -17.55 -10.72
CA PRO A 68 -3.58 -17.86 -12.04
C PRO A 68 -4.29 -19.22 -12.00
N GLY A 69 -5.44 -19.31 -12.67
CA GLY A 69 -6.33 -20.47 -12.62
C GLY A 69 -5.61 -21.81 -12.83
N HIS A 70 -5.74 -22.69 -11.84
CA HIS A 70 -5.62 -24.15 -11.90
C HIS A 70 -4.38 -24.81 -12.55
N SER A 71 -3.21 -24.17 -12.58
CA SER A 71 -1.97 -24.93 -12.78
C SER A 71 -1.48 -25.47 -11.43
N GLY A 72 -1.82 -26.72 -11.11
CA GLY A 72 -1.50 -27.43 -9.85
C GLY A 72 -0.01 -27.73 -9.62
N HIS A 73 0.90 -26.87 -10.09
CA HIS A 73 2.32 -27.01 -9.87
C HIS A 73 2.72 -26.29 -8.58
N CYS A 74 3.28 -27.03 -7.62
CA CYS A 74 3.73 -26.49 -6.33
C CYS A 74 4.74 -25.32 -6.49
N TYR A 75 5.43 -25.24 -7.63
CA TYR A 75 6.41 -24.19 -7.91
C TYR A 75 5.77 -22.81 -8.17
N SER A 76 4.62 -22.74 -8.87
CA SER A 76 3.98 -21.45 -9.16
C SER A 76 3.41 -20.82 -7.90
N VAL A 77 2.84 -21.62 -6.99
CA VAL A 77 2.29 -21.14 -5.71
C VAL A 77 3.36 -20.44 -4.87
N CYS A 78 4.58 -21.00 -4.79
CA CYS A 78 5.68 -20.36 -4.06
C CYS A 78 6.06 -19.01 -4.66
N LYS A 79 6.16 -18.93 -5.99
CA LYS A 79 6.49 -17.68 -6.69
C LYS A 79 5.44 -16.59 -6.49
N HIS A 80 4.14 -16.93 -6.57
CA HIS A 80 3.06 -15.97 -6.33
C HIS A 80 3.05 -15.45 -4.90
N ARG A 81 3.31 -16.32 -3.91
CA ARG A 81 3.42 -15.88 -2.51
C ARG A 81 4.62 -14.98 -2.26
N GLN A 82 5.75 -15.24 -2.89
CA GLN A 82 6.95 -14.38 -2.80
C GLN A 82 6.68 -13.00 -3.40
N ILE A 83 6.05 -12.94 -4.57
CA ILE A 83 5.67 -11.66 -5.20
C ILE A 83 4.69 -10.89 -4.30
N ALA A 84 3.68 -11.57 -3.75
CA ALA A 84 2.74 -10.94 -2.82
C ALA A 84 3.47 -10.41 -1.57
N ALA A 85 4.39 -11.18 -0.99
CA ALA A 85 5.18 -10.75 0.15
C ALA A 85 6.03 -9.50 -0.15
N LEU A 86 6.68 -9.44 -1.31
CA LEU A 86 7.43 -8.25 -1.75
C LEU A 86 6.52 -7.02 -1.96
N ARG A 87 5.29 -7.22 -2.44
CA ARG A 87 4.32 -6.11 -2.57
C ARG A 87 3.84 -5.61 -1.21
N VAL A 88 3.58 -6.54 -0.27
CA VAL A 88 3.20 -6.20 1.11
C VAL A 88 4.33 -5.46 1.83
N ASP A 89 5.58 -5.88 1.62
CA ASP A 89 6.78 -5.23 2.16
C ASP A 89 6.89 -3.76 1.71
N LYS A 90 6.82 -3.52 0.39
CA LYS A 90 6.81 -2.16 -0.16
C LYS A 90 5.64 -1.32 0.36
N LEU A 91 4.45 -1.93 0.46
CA LEU A 91 3.28 -1.25 1.00
C LEU A 91 3.47 -0.87 2.47
N ALA A 92 4.08 -1.73 3.29
CA ALA A 92 4.38 -1.44 4.69
C ALA A 92 5.32 -0.23 4.82
N ASP A 93 6.40 -0.19 4.04
CA ASP A 93 7.35 0.93 4.06
C ASP A 93 6.72 2.25 3.61
N VAL A 94 5.95 2.22 2.51
CA VAL A 94 5.22 3.39 2.02
C VAL A 94 4.19 3.85 3.04
N ALA A 95 3.44 2.92 3.63
CA ALA A 95 2.40 3.24 4.59
C ALA A 95 2.96 3.87 5.87
N GLU A 96 4.05 3.33 6.42
CA GLU A 96 4.73 3.89 7.59
C GLU A 96 5.29 5.29 7.35
N SER A 97 5.84 5.53 6.16
CA SER A 97 6.34 6.86 5.79
C SER A 97 5.20 7.85 5.64
N ALA A 98 4.15 7.48 4.88
CA ALA A 98 3.02 8.36 4.58
C ALA A 98 2.15 8.66 5.82
N ALA A 99 1.99 7.69 6.73
CA ALA A 99 1.19 7.86 7.95
C ALA A 99 1.75 8.93 8.91
N LYS A 100 3.01 9.34 8.75
CA LYS A 100 3.63 10.40 9.58
C LYS A 100 3.09 11.79 9.24
N THR A 101 2.52 11.97 8.05
CA THR A 101 2.00 13.27 7.58
C THR A 101 0.56 13.09 7.10
N PRO A 102 -0.43 13.12 8.00
CA PRO A 102 -1.84 12.96 7.64
C PRO A 102 -2.31 14.05 6.66
N ALA A 103 -3.11 13.68 5.67
CA ALA A 103 -3.76 14.64 4.80
C ALA A 103 -4.82 15.44 5.57
N PRO A 104 -4.94 16.76 5.34
CA PRO A 104 -6.01 17.55 5.92
C PRO A 104 -7.36 17.15 5.33
N ASP A 105 -8.44 17.44 6.07
CA ASP A 105 -9.84 17.40 5.61
C ASP A 105 -10.32 16.06 5.01
N ALA A 106 -9.69 14.94 5.35
CA ALA A 106 -10.06 13.60 4.84
C ALA A 106 -11.14 12.89 5.68
N CYS A 107 -11.79 13.59 6.62
CA CYS A 107 -12.70 12.98 7.60
C CYS A 107 -14.14 12.80 7.11
N ASP A 108 -14.46 13.23 5.89
CA ASP A 108 -15.77 12.96 5.32
C ASP A 108 -15.90 11.48 4.93
N GLU A 109 -17.09 10.92 5.15
CA GLU A 109 -17.35 9.49 4.96
C GLU A 109 -17.13 9.04 3.51
N ALA A 110 -17.54 9.86 2.53
CA ALA A 110 -17.36 9.55 1.12
C ALA A 110 -15.88 9.47 0.72
N THR A 111 -15.03 10.36 1.23
CA THR A 111 -13.57 10.32 1.03
C THR A 111 -12.95 9.10 1.71
N ILE A 112 -13.39 8.76 2.92
CA ILE A 112 -12.92 7.55 3.62
C ILE A 112 -13.23 6.31 2.78
N GLU A 113 -14.48 6.13 2.34
CA GLU A 113 -14.90 5.00 1.51
C GLU A 113 -14.12 4.93 0.19
N LYS A 114 -13.95 6.08 -0.48
CA LYS A 114 -13.15 6.17 -1.71
C LYS A 114 -11.71 5.75 -1.49
N ASN A 115 -11.10 6.17 -0.38
CA ASN A 115 -9.71 5.83 -0.07
C ASN A 115 -9.57 4.34 0.30
N LEU A 116 -10.50 3.79 1.08
CA LEU A 116 -10.52 2.35 1.38
C LEU A 116 -10.68 1.52 0.09
N ALA A 117 -11.58 1.92 -0.80
CA ALA A 117 -11.76 1.28 -2.10
C ALA A 117 -10.50 1.36 -2.97
N ALA A 118 -9.82 2.51 -2.99
CA ALA A 118 -8.57 2.68 -3.73
C ALA A 118 -7.45 1.79 -3.17
N LEU A 119 -7.33 1.67 -1.85
CA LEU A 119 -6.34 0.79 -1.23
C LEU A 119 -6.63 -0.69 -1.53
N ASN A 120 -7.90 -1.10 -1.45
CA ASN A 120 -8.33 -2.47 -1.77
C ASN A 120 -8.14 -2.79 -3.27
N ALA A 121 -8.30 -1.80 -4.15
CA ALA A 121 -8.10 -1.94 -5.59
C ALA A 121 -6.63 -2.23 -5.98
N LEU A 122 -5.65 -1.99 -5.09
CA LEU A 122 -4.27 -2.42 -5.33
C LEU A 122 -4.13 -3.95 -5.39
N GLY A 123 -5.10 -4.69 -4.83
CA GLY A 123 -5.10 -6.15 -4.85
C GLY A 123 -3.94 -6.77 -4.06
N ILE A 124 -3.36 -6.04 -3.10
CA ILE A 124 -2.24 -6.51 -2.27
C ILE A 124 -2.78 -7.20 -1.00
N LEU A 125 -3.73 -6.55 -0.32
CA LEU A 125 -4.36 -7.05 0.89
C LEU A 125 -5.84 -6.65 0.93
N GLU A 126 -6.63 -7.42 1.64
CA GLU A 126 -8.01 -7.08 1.98
C GLU A 126 -8.03 -5.97 3.02
N VAL A 127 -8.67 -4.84 2.68
CA VAL A 127 -8.95 -3.75 3.63
C VAL A 127 -10.42 -3.82 4.03
N ARG A 128 -10.70 -4.00 5.32
CA ARG A 128 -12.08 -4.16 5.80
C ARG A 128 -12.77 -2.85 6.18
N GLY A 129 -11.99 -1.85 6.62
CA GLY A 129 -12.54 -0.56 7.01
C GLY A 129 -11.53 0.32 7.73
N LEU A 130 -11.91 1.57 7.96
CA LEU A 130 -11.17 2.49 8.81
C LEU A 130 -11.36 2.08 10.28
N ILE A 131 -10.29 2.08 11.07
CA ILE A 131 -10.38 1.85 12.51
C ILE A 131 -10.93 3.13 13.16
N LYS A 132 -12.20 3.10 13.54
CA LYS A 132 -12.86 4.21 14.24
C LYS A 132 -12.51 4.18 15.73
N ASP A 133 -12.35 5.35 16.33
CA ASP A 133 -12.30 5.48 17.79
C ASP A 133 -13.74 5.77 18.25
N GLU A 134 -14.28 4.89 19.10
CA GLU A 134 -15.61 5.07 19.67
C GLU A 134 -15.47 5.56 21.11
N PRO A 135 -16.13 6.68 21.47
CA PRO A 135 -16.01 7.21 22.81
C PRO A 135 -16.75 6.30 23.79
N LYS A 136 -16.14 6.07 24.95
CA LYS A 136 -16.69 5.14 25.95
C LYS A 136 -17.84 5.78 26.71
N ASN A 137 -18.87 4.99 27.00
CA ASN A 137 -19.94 5.41 27.89
C ASN A 137 -19.39 5.65 29.31
N SER A 138 -19.85 6.73 29.94
CA SER A 138 -19.42 7.11 31.29
C SER A 138 -20.62 7.31 32.21
N THR A 139 -20.54 6.82 33.45
CA THR A 139 -21.55 7.08 34.48
C THR A 139 -21.68 8.58 34.80
N ASN A 140 -20.58 9.34 34.63
CA ASN A 140 -20.58 10.79 34.84
C ASN A 140 -21.42 11.55 33.80
N CYS A 141 -21.75 10.90 32.69
CA CYS A 141 -22.53 11.45 31.57
C CYS A 141 -23.77 10.60 31.30
N TYR A 142 -24.42 10.11 32.36
CA TYR A 142 -25.68 9.35 32.30
C TYR A 142 -25.61 8.08 31.44
N GLY A 143 -24.44 7.41 31.41
CA GLY A 143 -24.24 6.21 30.60
C GLY A 143 -24.06 6.50 29.10
N HIS A 144 -23.89 7.76 28.72
CA HIS A 144 -23.51 8.18 27.37
C HIS A 144 -22.04 8.60 27.32
N PRO A 145 -21.45 8.72 26.13
CA PRO A 145 -20.15 9.35 25.98
C PRO A 145 -20.20 10.80 26.44
N CYS A 146 -19.22 11.22 27.22
CA CYS A 146 -19.10 12.63 27.57
C CYS A 146 -18.75 13.46 26.31
N PRO A 147 -19.21 14.72 26.18
CA PRO A 147 -18.97 15.53 24.99
C PRO A 147 -17.49 15.66 24.61
N ASP A 148 -16.62 15.83 25.59
CA ASP A 148 -15.17 15.94 25.38
C ASP A 148 -14.57 14.65 24.83
N ASP A 149 -15.00 13.49 25.36
CA ASP A 149 -14.56 12.17 24.87
C ASP A 149 -15.06 11.94 23.44
N ALA A 150 -16.31 12.31 23.14
CA ALA A 150 -16.86 12.20 21.80
C ALA A 150 -16.11 13.06 20.79
N GLN A 151 -15.71 14.27 21.18
CA GLN A 151 -14.89 15.14 20.34
C GLN A 151 -13.47 14.58 20.14
N ALA A 152 -12.86 14.05 21.20
CA ALA A 152 -11.54 13.43 21.13
C ALA A 152 -11.53 12.20 20.21
N SER A 153 -12.51 11.30 20.35
CA SER A 153 -12.67 10.13 19.49
C SER A 153 -12.94 10.50 18.03
N LYS A 154 -13.74 11.55 17.79
CA LYS A 154 -13.94 12.09 16.44
C LYS A 154 -12.63 12.62 15.85
N ALA A 155 -11.85 13.39 16.63
CA ALA A 155 -10.57 13.92 16.18
C ALA A 155 -9.56 12.81 15.83
N LEU A 156 -9.47 11.77 16.67
CA LEU A 156 -8.63 10.59 16.39
C LEU A 156 -9.06 9.84 15.13
N THR A 157 -10.37 9.67 14.93
CA THR A 157 -10.92 9.06 13.71
C THR A 157 -10.58 9.89 12.48
N CYS A 158 -10.68 11.23 12.58
CA CYS A 158 -10.27 12.13 11.51
C CYS A 158 -8.76 12.09 11.21
N GLU A 159 -7.92 11.99 12.25
CA GLU A 159 -6.48 11.83 12.08
C GLU A 159 -6.15 10.54 11.32
N ARG A 160 -6.79 9.41 11.71
CA ARG A 160 -6.65 8.13 11.00
C ARG A 160 -7.12 8.23 9.56
N ALA A 161 -8.24 8.91 9.29
CA ALA A 161 -8.71 9.16 7.93
C ALA A 161 -7.69 9.96 7.09
N GLY A 162 -7.05 10.97 7.70
CA GLY A 162 -5.94 11.71 7.09
C GLY A 162 -4.74 10.82 6.78
N LYS A 163 -4.35 9.92 7.69
CA LYS A 163 -3.30 8.93 7.44
C LYS A 163 -3.65 8.01 6.29
N LEU A 164 -4.87 7.49 6.27
CA LEU A 164 -5.37 6.64 5.18
C LEU A 164 -5.25 7.34 3.83
N ALA A 165 -5.68 8.61 3.74
CA ALA A 165 -5.58 9.39 2.51
C ALA A 165 -4.12 9.57 2.06
N SER A 166 -3.19 9.84 2.98
CA SER A 166 -1.76 9.94 2.67
C SER A 166 -1.19 8.61 2.18
N ILE A 167 -1.54 7.50 2.84
CA ILE A 167 -1.12 6.15 2.44
C ILE A 167 -1.61 5.84 1.03
N VAL A 168 -2.89 6.08 0.74
CA VAL A 168 -3.49 5.86 -0.58
C VAL A 168 -2.79 6.69 -1.64
N ASN A 169 -2.46 7.95 -1.36
CA ASN A 169 -1.75 8.80 -2.30
C ASN A 169 -0.34 8.29 -2.59
N ALA A 170 0.39 7.85 -1.57
CA ALA A 170 1.75 7.34 -1.73
C ALA A 170 1.78 5.93 -2.37
N ALA A 171 0.74 5.12 -2.17
CA ALA A 171 0.64 3.77 -2.70
C ALA A 171 0.22 3.71 -4.18
N LYS A 172 -0.15 4.84 -4.80
CA LYS A 172 -0.48 4.92 -6.25
C LYS A 172 0.69 4.54 -7.16
N ASP A 173 1.91 4.64 -6.66
CA ASP A 173 3.14 4.40 -7.41
C ASP A 173 3.69 2.96 -7.22
N LEU A 174 2.94 2.08 -6.53
CA LEU A 174 3.31 0.67 -6.27
C LEU A 174 2.85 -0.30 -7.37
#